data_AF-A0A2C1D3Z7-F1
#
_entry.id   AF-A0A2C1D3Z7-F1
#
_cell.length_a   1.000
_cell.length_b   1.000
_cell.length_c   1.000
_cell.angle_alpha   90.00
_cell.angle_beta   90.00
_cell.angle_gamma   90.00
#
_symmetry.space_group_name_H-M   'P 1'
#
loop_
_entity.id
_entity.type
_entity.pdbx_description
1 polymer ?
#
loop_
_entity_poly.entity_id
_entity_poly.type
_entity_poly.pdbx_seq_one_letter_code
_entity_poly.pdbx_strand_id
1 'polypeptide(L)'
;MNLQAKVDWVGTPKPYIYKDDVTYDAIAIDFSLTNDDNRYKLIVLNYEENTHYKIVQYGIKPGSQKPFPIDIPFEREMLTLVEQIVNDPYVQAILKQTRS
;
A
#
# COMPACT_ATOMS: atom_id res chain seq x y z
N MET A 1 -12.80 -2.64 4.14
CA MET A 1 -12.33 -1.89 2.96
C MET A 1 -13.39 -1.90 1.88
N ASN A 2 -13.78 -0.74 1.34
CA ASN A 2 -14.68 -0.67 0.18
C ASN A 2 -13.87 -0.50 -1.11
N LEU A 3 -13.81 -1.54 -1.94
CA LEU A 3 -13.01 -1.54 -3.18
C LEU A 3 -13.54 -0.59 -4.27
N GLN A 4 -14.79 -0.13 -4.16
CA GLN A 4 -15.38 0.83 -5.07
C GLN A 4 -15.13 2.29 -4.66
N ALA A 5 -14.59 2.50 -3.45
CA ALA A 5 -14.22 3.83 -2.99
C ALA A 5 -12.99 4.34 -3.75
N LYS A 6 -12.89 5.65 -3.94
CA LYS A 6 -11.72 6.26 -4.56
C LYS A 6 -10.57 6.31 -3.56
N VAL A 7 -9.34 6.26 -4.06
CA VAL A 7 -8.17 6.65 -3.29
C VAL A 7 -8.27 8.13 -2.96
N ASP A 8 -8.30 8.46 -1.68
CA ASP A 8 -8.42 9.82 -1.16
C ASP A 8 -7.06 10.49 -0.98
N TRP A 9 -6.08 9.69 -0.52
CA TRP A 9 -4.72 10.14 -0.29
C TRP A 9 -3.74 9.00 -0.48
N VAL A 10 -2.56 9.33 -1.01
CA VAL A 10 -1.40 8.45 -1.12
C VAL A 10 -0.20 9.08 -0.41
N GLY A 11 0.50 8.27 0.37
CA GLY A 11 1.72 8.65 1.07
C GLY A 11 2.96 8.44 0.21
N THR A 12 4.08 8.99 0.66
CA THR A 12 5.38 8.81 0.01
C THR A 12 5.79 7.34 0.03
N PRO A 13 6.13 6.74 -1.12
CA PRO A 13 6.73 5.39 -1.17
C PRO A 13 8.00 5.32 -0.33
N LYS A 14 8.15 4.26 0.46
CA LYS A 14 9.32 4.03 1.33
C LYS A 14 9.82 2.60 1.20
N PRO A 15 11.14 2.38 1.30
CA PRO A 15 11.68 1.03 1.44
C PRO A 15 11.02 0.31 2.61
N TYR A 16 10.67 -0.94 2.41
CA TYR A 16 10.00 -1.79 3.39
C TYR A 16 10.78 -3.08 3.54
N ILE A 17 11.23 -3.37 4.76
CA ILE A 17 11.85 -4.65 5.07
C ILE A 17 10.74 -5.61 5.44
N TYR A 18 10.41 -6.49 4.50
CA TYR A 18 9.54 -7.63 4.78
C TYR A 18 10.35 -8.68 5.55
N LYS A 19 10.07 -8.86 6.84
CA LYS A 19 10.76 -9.81 7.71
C LYS A 19 10.15 -11.21 7.58
N ASP A 20 10.47 -11.87 6.48
CA ASP A 20 10.48 -13.34 6.40
C ASP A 20 11.95 -13.80 6.37
N ASP A 21 12.21 -15.11 6.28
CA ASP A 21 13.57 -15.68 6.20
C ASP A 21 14.39 -15.22 4.97
N VAL A 22 13.79 -14.41 4.10
CA VAL A 22 14.40 -13.78 2.91
C VAL A 22 14.16 -12.28 2.98
N THR A 23 15.22 -11.48 2.74
CA THR A 23 15.08 -10.03 2.61
C THR A 23 14.62 -9.71 1.19
N TYR A 24 13.39 -9.19 1.06
CA TYR A 24 12.82 -8.76 -0.23
C TYR A 24 13.05 -7.27 -0.46
N ASP A 25 13.29 -6.88 -1.72
CA ASP A 25 13.17 -5.48 -2.13
C ASP A 25 11.69 -5.13 -2.22
N ALA A 26 11.17 -4.55 -1.15
CA ALA A 26 9.78 -4.18 -1.03
C ALA A 26 9.62 -2.69 -0.77
N ILE A 27 8.51 -2.15 -1.24
CA ILE A 27 8.13 -0.75 -1.08
C ILE A 27 6.78 -0.70 -0.37
N ALA A 28 6.67 0.13 0.65
CA ALA A 28 5.41 0.43 1.31
C ALA A 28 4.89 1.80 0.86
N ILE A 29 3.59 1.85 0.57
CA ILE A 29 2.84 3.06 0.21
C ILE A 29 1.63 3.12 1.12
N ASP A 30 1.58 4.13 1.98
CA ASP A 30 0.39 4.38 2.82
C ASP A 30 -0.72 5.01 1.97
N PHE A 31 -1.98 4.69 2.24
CA PHE A 31 -3.11 5.31 1.54
C PHE A 31 -4.39 5.35 2.40
N SER A 32 -5.37 6.14 1.98
CA SER A 32 -6.74 6.11 2.50
C SER A 32 -7.76 6.09 1.37
N LEU A 33 -8.98 5.70 1.71
CA LEU A 33 -10.12 5.67 0.79
C LEU A 33 -11.14 6.73 1.20
N THR A 34 -11.86 7.26 0.21
CA THR A 34 -12.94 8.22 0.45
C THR A 34 -14.04 7.58 1.30
N ASN A 35 -14.52 8.29 2.32
CA ASN A 35 -15.53 7.81 3.27
C ASN A 35 -15.11 6.56 4.07
N ASP A 36 -13.80 6.33 4.20
CA ASP A 36 -13.23 5.27 5.04
C ASP A 36 -12.28 5.90 6.05
N ASP A 37 -12.57 5.71 7.35
CA ASP A 37 -11.72 6.24 8.42
C ASP A 37 -10.45 5.41 8.62
N ASN A 38 -10.30 4.26 7.93
CA ASN A 38 -9.13 3.40 8.04
C ASN A 38 -7.92 3.93 7.28
N ARG A 39 -6.73 3.59 7.79
CA ARG A 39 -5.44 3.79 7.13
C ARG A 39 -4.91 2.45 6.67
N TYR A 40 -4.55 2.41 5.39
CA TYR A 40 -4.08 1.23 4.71
C TYR A 40 -2.65 1.40 4.22
N LYS A 41 -1.97 0.29 4.05
CA LYS A 41 -0.62 0.21 3.48
C LYS A 41 -0.62 -0.82 2.38
N LEU A 42 -0.24 -0.38 1.19
CA LEU A 42 0.12 -1.25 0.08
C LEU A 42 1.60 -1.59 0.20
N ILE A 43 1.92 -2.88 0.27
CA ILE A 43 3.27 -3.40 0.19
C ILE A 43 3.42 -4.01 -1.20
N VAL A 44 4.37 -3.48 -1.97
CA VAL A 44 4.76 -3.97 -3.29
C VAL A 44 6.06 -4.73 -3.11
N LEU A 45 6.04 -6.05 -3.27
CA LEU A 45 7.21 -6.91 -3.18
C LEU A 45 7.68 -7.27 -4.57
N ASN A 46 8.92 -6.93 -4.91
CA ASN A 46 9.54 -7.41 -6.14
C ASN A 46 10.46 -8.58 -5.75
N TYR A 47 10.16 -9.75 -6.30
CA TYR A 47 10.98 -10.94 -6.11
C TYR A 47 11.20 -11.61 -7.46
N GLU A 48 12.46 -11.69 -7.87
CA GLU A 48 12.85 -12.14 -9.20
C GLU A 48 12.13 -11.31 -10.29
N GLU A 49 11.38 -11.97 -11.17
CA GLU A 49 10.61 -11.35 -12.26
C GLU A 49 9.14 -11.10 -11.89
N ASN A 50 8.74 -11.38 -10.64
CA ASN A 50 7.36 -11.29 -10.19
C ASN A 50 7.14 -10.15 -9.19
N THR A 51 6.05 -9.41 -9.36
CA THR A 51 5.57 -8.42 -8.41
C THR A 51 4.39 -8.98 -7.62
N HIS A 52 4.51 -8.99 -6.30
CA HIS A 52 3.46 -9.40 -5.37
C HIS A 52 2.93 -8.19 -4.60
N TYR A 53 1.63 -8.21 -4.30
CA TYR A 53 0.96 -7.14 -3.57
C TYR A 53 0.38 -7.66 -2.27
N LYS A 54 0.53 -6.87 -1.20
CA LYS A 54 -0.14 -7.10 0.08
C LYS A 54 -0.75 -5.81 0.57
N ILE A 55 -1.97 -5.87 1.11
CA ILE A 55 -2.64 -4.73 1.73
C ILE A 55 -2.83 -5.00 3.21
N VAL A 56 -2.45 -4.02 4.04
CA VAL A 56 -2.58 -4.09 5.49
C VAL A 56 -3.37 -2.88 5.96
N GLN A 57 -4.40 -3.10 6.77
CA GLN A 57 -5.03 -2.03 7.55
C GLN A 57 -4.23 -1.87 8.85
N TYR A 58 -3.65 -0.69 9.10
CA TYR A 58 -2.75 -0.49 10.25
C TYR A 58 -3.15 0.65 11.19
N GLY A 59 -4.19 1.39 10.82
CA GLY A 59 -4.58 2.58 11.55
C GLY A 59 -6.01 3.00 11.25
N ILE A 60 -6.44 4.02 11.97
CA ILE A 60 -7.66 4.78 11.73
C ILE A 60 -7.34 6.27 11.84
N LYS A 61 -8.24 7.14 11.39
CA LYS A 61 -8.04 8.59 11.42
C LYS A 61 -7.66 9.09 12.83
N PRO A 62 -6.96 10.23 12.94
CA PRO A 62 -6.61 10.82 14.22
C PRO A 62 -7.83 10.98 15.15
N GLY A 63 -7.68 10.58 16.41
CA GLY A 63 -8.74 10.65 17.43
C GLY A 63 -9.48 9.34 17.71
N SER A 64 -9.13 8.25 17.03
CA SER A 64 -9.69 6.92 17.28
C SER A 64 -8.60 5.92 17.73
N GLN A 65 -8.96 4.88 18.50
CA GLN A 65 -8.00 3.90 19.06
C GLN A 65 -7.24 3.14 17.97
N LYS A 66 -5.91 3.19 17.99
CA LYS A 66 -5.05 2.54 16.99
C LYS A 66 -5.39 1.03 16.90
N PRO A 67 -5.96 0.54 15.78
CA PRO A 67 -6.21 -0.88 15.63
C PRO A 67 -4.88 -1.64 15.55
N PHE A 68 -4.90 -2.89 15.99
CA PHE A 68 -3.83 -3.82 15.62
C PHE A 68 -3.79 -3.93 14.08
N PRO A 69 -2.60 -4.07 13.46
CA PRO A 69 -2.52 -4.32 12.03
C PRO A 69 -3.33 -5.56 11.64
N ILE A 70 -4.20 -5.41 10.66
CA ILE A 70 -5.02 -6.50 10.10
C ILE A 70 -4.54 -6.73 8.67
N ASP A 71 -4.04 -7.93 8.41
CA ASP A 71 -3.77 -8.40 7.06
C ASP A 71 -5.10 -8.59 6.32
N ILE A 72 -5.25 -7.96 5.16
CA ILE A 72 -6.44 -8.09 4.34
C ILE A 72 -6.17 -9.19 3.30
N PRO A 73 -6.99 -10.26 3.23
CA PRO A 73 -6.89 -11.25 2.17
C PRO A 73 -6.97 -10.57 0.80
N PHE A 74 -6.00 -10.88 -0.06
CA PHE A 74 -5.92 -10.23 -1.36
C PHE A 74 -6.95 -10.83 -2.32
N GLU A 75 -7.80 -9.98 -2.89
CA GLU A 75 -8.81 -10.35 -3.89
C GLU A 75 -8.44 -9.74 -5.25
N ARG A 76 -8.86 -10.38 -6.35
CA ARG A 76 -8.48 -9.95 -7.71
C ARG A 76 -8.97 -8.54 -8.04
N GLU A 77 -10.13 -8.19 -7.51
CA GLU A 77 -10.79 -6.89 -7.63
C GLU A 77 -9.95 -5.77 -7.01
N MET A 78 -9.04 -6.10 -6.09
CA MET A 78 -8.09 -5.14 -5.50
C MET A 78 -7.01 -4.68 -6.47
N LEU A 79 -6.81 -5.37 -7.61
CA LEU A 79 -5.82 -4.95 -8.62
C LEU A 79 -6.12 -3.56 -9.16
N THR A 80 -7.38 -3.20 -9.36
CA THR A 80 -7.76 -1.85 -9.82
C THR A 80 -7.37 -0.77 -8.82
N LEU A 81 -7.45 -1.06 -7.51
CA LEU A 81 -6.99 -0.16 -6.45
C LEU A 81 -5.46 -0.06 -6.46
N VAL A 82 -4.77 -1.19 -6.58
CA VAL A 82 -3.30 -1.24 -6.70
C VAL A 82 -2.82 -0.41 -7.89
N GLU A 83 -3.43 -0.58 -9.05
CA GLU A 83 -3.09 0.16 -10.26
C GLU A 83 -3.29 1.67 -10.09
N GLN A 84 -4.37 2.10 -9.43
CA GLN A 84 -4.58 3.52 -9.12
C GLN A 84 -3.45 4.09 -8.25
N ILE A 85 -3.02 3.36 -7.22
CA ILE A 85 -1.97 3.81 -6.30
C ILE A 85 -0.60 3.79 -6.97
N VAL A 86 -0.24 2.69 -7.64
CA VAL A 86 1.09 2.53 -8.26
C VAL A 86 1.26 3.50 -9.42
N ASN A 87 0.20 3.78 -10.19
CA ASN A 87 0.27 4.73 -11.31
C ASN A 87 0.00 6.18 -10.90
N ASP A 88 -0.19 6.47 -9.61
CA ASP A 88 -0.32 7.85 -9.14
C ASP A 88 0.92 8.67 -9.55
N PRO A 89 0.75 9.87 -10.16
CA PRO A 89 1.88 10.66 -10.64
C PRO A 89 2.92 11.00 -9.57
N TYR A 90 2.48 11.25 -8.33
CA TYR A 90 3.38 11.52 -7.20
C TYR A 90 4.16 10.26 -6.82
N VAL A 91 3.49 9.11 -6.72
CA VAL A 91 4.13 7.81 -6.45
C VAL A 91 5.19 7.50 -7.52
N GLN A 92 4.83 7.63 -8.80
CA GLN A 92 5.74 7.39 -9.92
C GLN A 92 6.96 8.33 -9.92
N ALA A 93 6.78 9.60 -9.58
CA ALA A 93 7.88 10.55 -9.48
C ALA A 93 8.90 10.14 -8.41
N ILE A 94 8.44 9.72 -7.22
CA ILE A 94 9.32 9.29 -6.13
C ILE A 94 10.03 7.98 -6.46
N LEU A 95 9.33 7.01 -7.06
CA LEU A 95 9.91 5.73 -7.46
C LEU A 95 11.02 5.91 -8.50
N LYS A 96 10.87 6.85 -9.43
CA LYS A 96 11.91 7.19 -10.42
C LYS A 96 13.12 7.86 -9.80
N GLN A 97 12.92 8.79 -8.85
CA GLN A 97 14.02 9.45 -8.13
C GLN A 97 14.86 8.48 -7.31
N THR A 98 14.23 7.48 -6.70
CA THR A 98 14.93 6.51 -5.84
C THR A 98 15.73 5.47 -6.64
N ARG A 99 15.45 5.31 -7.94
CA ARG A 99 16.14 4.40 -8.86
C ARG A 99 17.27 5.05 -9.67
N SER A 100 17.48 6.37 -9.50
CA SER A 100 18.54 7.15 -10.16
C SER A 100 19.76 7.26 -9.26
#